data_AF-A0A2T2SDX0-F1
#
_entry.id   AF-A0A2T2SDX0-F1
#
_cell.length_a   1.000
_cell.length_b   1.000
_cell.length_c   1.000
_cell.angle_alpha   90.00
_cell.angle_beta   90.00
_cell.angle_gamma   90.00
#
_symmetry.space_group_name_H-M   'P 1'
#
loop_
_entity.id
_entity.type
_entity.pdbx_description
1 polymer ?
#
loop_
_entity_poly.entity_id
_entity_poly.type
_entity_poly.pdbx_seq_one_letter_code
_entity_poly.pdbx_strand_id
1 'polypeptide(L)' 'CANCGGKAVEQVAPPDAADASPDRRWTDLDIEPAGSLGIRITWDDGHNAGIFRWNRLRRLQPENET' A
#
# COMPACT_ATOMS: atom_id res chain seq x y z
N CYS A 1 -4.23 -6.35 7.13
CA CYS A 1 -5.44 -5.97 6.37
C CYS A 1 -6.43 -7.12 6.40
N ALA A 2 -7.72 -6.86 6.18
CA ALA A 2 -8.77 -7.88 6.16
C ALA A 2 -8.46 -9.02 5.17
N ASN A 3 -7.84 -8.67 4.03
CA ASN A 3 -7.46 -9.64 3.00
C ASN A 3 -6.40 -10.67 3.46
N CYS A 4 -5.47 -10.29 4.34
CA CYS A 4 -4.39 -11.19 4.81
C CYS A 4 -4.65 -11.78 6.20
N GLY A 5 -5.74 -11.40 6.87
CA GLY A 5 -6.08 -11.91 8.21
C GLY A 5 -4.99 -11.74 9.27
N GLY A 6 -4.09 -10.76 9.11
CA GLY A 6 -2.94 -10.56 10.01
C GLY A 6 -1.76 -11.50 9.79
N LYS A 7 -1.80 -12.39 8.79
CA LYS A 7 -0.66 -13.24 8.43
C LYS A 7 0.44 -12.42 7.75
N ALA A 8 1.69 -12.80 8.00
CA ALA A 8 2.82 -12.33 7.22
C ALA A 8 2.73 -12.95 5.82
N VAL A 9 2.53 -12.10 4.81
CA VAL A 9 2.57 -12.48 3.39
C VAL A 9 3.64 -11.66 2.69
N GLU A 10 4.43 -12.30 1.84
CA GLU A 10 5.52 -11.63 1.10
C GLU A 10 4.95 -10.72 -0.01
N GLN A 11 3.82 -11.14 -0.61
CA GLN A 11 3.05 -10.39 -1.59
C GLN A 11 1.57 -10.65 -1.37
N VAL A 12 0.76 -9.60 -1.55
CA VAL A 12 -0.70 -9.73 -1.67
C VAL A 12 -0.98 -9.99 -3.14
N ALA A 13 -1.79 -11.00 -3.44
CA ALA A 13 -2.23 -11.21 -4.82
C ALA A 13 -2.89 -9.93 -5.36
N PRO A 14 -2.70 -9.60 -6.65
CA PRO A 14 -3.47 -8.52 -7.25
C PRO A 14 -4.97 -8.77 -7.04
N PRO A 15 -5.80 -7.72 -6.91
CA PRO A 15 -7.24 -7.87 -6.93
C PRO A 15 -7.68 -8.52 -8.26
N ASP A 16 -8.86 -9.13 -8.26
CA ASP A 16 -9.43 -9.69 -9.49
C ASP A 16 -9.55 -8.60 -10.55
N ALA A 17 -9.43 -8.96 -11.82
CA ALA A 17 -9.45 -7.99 -12.93
C ALA A 17 -10.76 -7.18 -12.99
N ALA A 18 -11.86 -7.72 -12.43
CA ALA A 18 -13.13 -7.02 -12.28
C ALA A 18 -13.10 -5.91 -11.21
N ASP A 19 -12.25 -6.06 -10.19
CA ASP A 19 -12.05 -5.08 -9.12
C ASP A 19 -10.90 -4.10 -9.46
N ALA A 20 -10.05 -4.45 -10.42
CA ALA A 20 -9.00 -3.58 -10.92
C ALA A 20 -9.62 -2.40 -11.67
N SER A 21 -9.32 -1.19 -11.21
CA SER A 21 -9.61 0.05 -11.93
C SER A 21 -8.31 0.59 -12.54
N PRO A 22 -7.89 0.10 -13.73
CA PRO A 22 -6.56 0.42 -14.28
C PRO A 22 -6.37 1.91 -14.58
N ASP A 23 -7.46 2.64 -14.84
CA ASP A 23 -7.43 4.07 -15.11
C ASP A 23 -7.59 4.95 -13.85
N ARG A 24 -7.79 4.34 -12.67
CA ARG A 24 -7.95 5.09 -11.42
C ARG A 24 -6.62 5.77 -11.08
N ARG A 25 -6.67 7.09 -10.92
CA ARG A 25 -5.61 7.86 -10.28
C ARG A 25 -6.09 8.34 -8.93
N TRP A 26 -5.32 8.03 -7.89
CA TRP A 26 -5.51 8.62 -6.58
C TRP A 26 -4.81 9.97 -6.56
N THR A 27 -5.56 11.03 -6.23
CA THR A 27 -5.09 12.41 -6.33
C THR A 27 -5.02 13.12 -4.98
N ASP A 28 -5.73 12.59 -3.99
CA ASP A 28 -5.71 13.09 -2.62
C ASP A 28 -5.39 11.93 -1.68
N LEU A 29 -4.33 12.08 -0.90
CA LEU A 29 -3.82 11.05 0.00
C LEU A 29 -3.51 11.71 1.34
N ASP A 30 -4.01 11.13 2.42
CA ASP A 30 -3.57 11.49 3.77
C ASP A 30 -2.50 10.49 4.24
N ILE A 31 -1.38 11.00 4.73
CA ILE A 31 -0.21 10.21 5.08
C ILE A 31 0.21 10.55 6.51
N GLU A 32 0.16 9.56 7.39
CA GLU A 32 0.48 9.72 8.81
C GLU A 32 1.57 8.74 9.28
N PRO A 33 2.41 9.14 10.27
CA PRO A 33 3.37 8.22 10.87
C PRO A 33 2.69 7.07 11.62
N ALA A 34 3.11 5.84 11.36
CA ALA A 34 2.68 4.65 12.10
C ALA A 34 3.74 4.23 13.13
N GLY A 35 4.21 5.20 13.92
CA GLY A 35 5.33 5.05 14.84
C GLY A 35 6.66 4.76 14.12
N SER A 36 7.49 3.89 14.71
CA SER A 36 8.80 3.52 14.15
C SER A 36 8.72 2.52 13.00
N LEU A 37 7.53 1.96 12.71
CA LEU A 37 7.37 0.89 11.73
C LEU A 37 7.32 1.39 10.28
N GLY A 38 6.72 2.55 10.04
CA GLY A 38 6.39 3.00 8.69
C GLY A 38 5.41 4.17 8.65
N ILE A 39 4.68 4.25 7.55
CA ILE A 39 3.58 5.19 7.32
C ILE A 39 2.26 4.44 7.18
N ARG A 40 1.16 5.12 7.48
CA ARG A 40 -0.17 4.73 7.03
C ARG A 40 -0.62 5.71 5.94
N ILE A 41 -1.33 5.20 4.95
CA ILE A 41 -1.88 5.97 3.84
C ILE A 41 -3.39 5.76 3.87
N THR A 42 -4.14 6.86 3.85
CA THR A 42 -5.57 6.89 3.56
C THR A 42 -5.75 7.41 2.15
N TRP A 43 -6.42 6.62 1.31
CA TRP A 43 -6.67 6.90 -0.10
C TRP A 43 -7.96 7.73 -0.27
N ASP A 44 -8.08 8.50 -1.35
CA ASP A 44 -9.29 9.31 -1.66
C ASP A 44 -10.59 8.51 -1.82
N ASP A 45 -10.49 7.19 -2.02
CA ASP A 45 -11.61 6.26 -2.05
C ASP A 45 -11.99 5.71 -0.66
N GLY A 46 -11.34 6.19 0.40
CA GLY A 46 -11.60 5.82 1.79
C GLY A 46 -10.85 4.59 2.28
N HIS A 47 -10.07 3.90 1.44
CA HIS A 47 -9.22 2.81 1.93
C HIS A 47 -8.14 3.35 2.87
N ASN A 48 -7.91 2.67 3.99
CA ASN A 48 -6.88 3.04 4.98
C ASN A 48 -6.21 1.81 5.63
N ALA A 49 -6.30 0.67 4.95
CA ALA A 49 -5.96 -0.62 5.54
C ALA A 49 -4.45 -0.88 5.55
N GLY A 50 -3.82 -0.67 6.71
CA GLY A 50 -2.50 -1.22 7.03
C GLY A 50 -1.42 -0.18 7.30
N ILE A 51 -0.19 -0.68 7.48
CA ILE A 51 1.03 0.11 7.68
C ILE A 51 2.02 -0.30 6.61
N PHE A 52 2.47 0.67 5.83
CA PHE A 52 3.55 0.52 4.85
C PHE A 52 4.88 0.62 5.57
N ARG A 53 5.45 -0.54 5.91
CA ARG A 53 6.69 -0.61 6.69
C ARG A 53 7.88 -0.07 5.91
N TRP A 54 8.81 0.58 6.61
CA TRP A 54 10.01 1.18 6.00
C TRP A 54 10.87 0.18 5.22
N ASN A 55 11.04 -1.03 5.75
CA ASN A 55 11.81 -2.08 5.10
C ASN A 55 11.18 -2.53 3.77
N ARG A 56 9.85 -2.54 3.68
CA ARG A 56 9.13 -2.87 2.44
C ARG A 56 9.24 -1.74 1.44
N LEU A 57 9.00 -0.50 1.85
CA LEU A 57 9.10 0.67 0.97
C LEU A 57 10.50 0.76 0.32
N ARG A 58 11.57 0.53 1.08
CA ARG A 58 12.94 0.46 0.54
C ARG A 58 13.15 -0.65 -0.49
N ARG A 59 12.51 -1.81 -0.32
CA ARG A 59 12.60 -2.91 -1.30
C ARG A 59 11.80 -2.64 -2.57
N LEU A 60 10.82 -1.74 -2.52
CA LEU A 60 9.96 -1.35 -3.64
C LEU A 60 10.48 -0.11 -4.39
N GLN A 61 11.64 0.41 -4.01
CA GLN A 61 12.25 1.53 -4.72
C GLN A 61 12.47 1.11 -6.18
N PRO A 62 12.09 1.95 -7.17
CA PRO A 62 12.42 1.67 -8.56
C PRO A 62 13.94 1.59 -8.72
N GLU A 63 14.40 0.79 -9.68
CA GLU A 63 15.81 0.81 -10.08
C GLU A 63 16.16 2.24 -10.48
N ASN A 64 17.23 2.80 -9.91
CA ASN A 64 17.62 4.18 -10.18
C ASN A 64 17.73 4.36 -11.70
N GLU A 65 16.95 5.27 -12.28
CA GLU A 65 17.16 5.74 -13.64
C GLU A 65 18.52 6.47 -13.67
N THR A 66 19.56 5.79 -14.17
CA THR A 66 20.86 6.38 -14.54
C THR A 66 20.76 7.14 -15.84
#